data_AF-A0A3D4LMT7-F1
#
_entry.id   AF-A0A3D4LMT7-F1
#
_cell.length_a   1.000
_cell.length_b   1.000
_cell.length_c   1.000
_cell.angle_alpha   90.00
_cell.angle_beta   90.00
_cell.angle_gamma   90.00
#
_symmetry.space_group_name_H-M   'P 1'
#
loop_
_entity.id
_entity.type
_entity.pdbx_description
1 polymer ?
#
loop_
_entity_poly.entity_id
_entity_poly.type
_entity_poly.pdbx_seq_one_letter_code
_entity_poly.pdbx_strand_id
1 'polypeptide(L)' 'YYKRKDDEYIVSLQVTENSTTIFNISINVTDEITAKNIIKKWETSPEKIFGQIINALTN' A
#
# COMPACT_ATOMS: atom_id res chain seq x y z
N TYR A 1 3.82 7.82 0.79
CA TYR A 1 4.15 7.48 2.19
C TYR A 1 4.40 8.77 2.94
N TYR A 2 4.25 8.78 4.26
CA TYR A 2 4.63 9.92 5.11
C TYR A 2 5.44 9.43 6.31
N LYS A 3 6.36 10.27 6.77
CA LYS A 3 7.21 9.99 7.94
C LYS A 3 6.43 10.24 9.23
N ARG A 4 6.48 9.28 10.15
CA ARG A 4 5.98 9.38 11.53
C ARG A 4 7.16 9.75 12.45
N LYS A 5 6.92 9.83 13.77
CA LYS A 5 8.00 10.02 14.75
C LYS A 5 8.98 8.84 14.74
N ASP A 6 10.21 9.09 15.17
CA ASP A 6 11.24 8.07 15.42
C ASP A 6 11.59 7.18 14.22
N ASP A 7 11.72 7.79 13.03
CA ASP A 7 12.11 7.10 11.78
C ASP A 7 11.15 5.99 11.30
N GLU A 8 9.95 5.91 11.87
CA GLU A 8 8.86 5.12 11.32
C GLU A 8 8.21 5.83 10.13
N TYR A 9 7.77 5.07 9.13
CA TYR A 9 7.06 5.56 7.96
C TYR A 9 5.73 4.83 7.82
N ILE A 10 4.73 5.53 7.32
CA ILE A 10 3.43 4.94 6.98
C ILE A 10 3.25 4.99 5.47
N VAL A 11 3.12 3.81 4.87
CA VAL A 11 2.68 3.65 3.49
C VAL A 11 1.17 3.54 3.48
N SER A 12 0.50 4.40 2.72
CA SER A 12 -0.95 4.32 2.49
C SER A 12 -1.16 4.02 1.01
N LEU A 13 -1.87 2.92 0.71
CA LEU A 13 -2.23 2.51 -0.65
C LEU A 13 -3.74 2.44 -0.75
N GLN A 14 -4.27 2.92 -1.87
CA GLN A 14 -5.69 3.10 -2.12
C GLN A 14 -6.05 2.58 -3.50
N VAL A 15 -7.21 1.93 -3.62
CA VAL A 15 -7.87 1.65 -4.90
C VAL A 15 -9.16 2.45 -4.96
N THR A 16 -9.35 3.18 -6.04
CA THR A 16 -10.53 3.99 -6.31
C THR A 16 -11.22 3.54 -7.59
N GLU A 17 -12.54 3.45 -7.52
CA GLU A 17 -13.41 3.16 -8.66
C GLU A 17 -14.53 4.20 -8.68
N ASN A 18 -14.74 4.87 -9.83
CA ASN A 18 -15.73 5.94 -9.97
C ASN A 18 -15.65 7.00 -8.86
N SER A 19 -14.44 7.45 -8.55
CA SER A 19 -14.14 8.41 -7.47
C SER A 19 -14.46 7.92 -6.05
N THR A 20 -14.86 6.66 -5.88
CA THR A 20 -15.12 6.02 -4.60
C THR A 20 -13.94 5.14 -4.20
N THR A 21 -13.42 5.32 -2.99
CA THR A 21 -12.40 4.42 -2.45
C THR A 21 -13.04 3.09 -2.07
N ILE A 22 -12.65 2.03 -2.77
CA ILE A 22 -13.14 0.65 -2.51
C ILE A 22 -12.18 -0.16 -1.64
N PHE A 23 -10.93 0.29 -1.54
CA PHE A 23 -9.91 -0.37 -0.74
C PHE A 23 -8.87 0.63 -0.25
N ASN A 24 -8.48 0.53 1.02
CA ASN A 24 -7.39 1.30 1.61
C ASN A 24 -6.60 0.43 2.58
N ILE A 25 -5.28 0.43 2.45
CA ILE A 25 -4.37 -0.26 3.36
C ILE A 25 -3.30 0.71 3.86
N SER A 26 -3.02 0.64 5.16
CA SER A 26 -1.99 1.43 5.84
C SER A 26 -0.98 0.49 6.49
N ILE A 27 0.30 0.66 6.15
CA ILE A 27 1.39 -0.22 6.56
C ILE A 27 2.45 0.63 7.26
N ASN A 28 2.71 0.34 8.53
CA ASN A 28 3.83 0.90 9.27
C ASN A 28 5.11 0.16 8.86
N VAL A 29 6.15 0.92 8.53
CA VAL A 29 7.48 0.39 8.20
C VAL A 29 8.55 1.17 8.94
N THR A 30 9.66 0.51 9.27
CA THR A 30 10.72 1.05 10.13
C THR A 30 11.78 1.86 9.37
N ASP A 31 11.71 1.91 8.04
CA ASP A 31 12.68 2.63 7.22
C ASP A 31 12.10 3.12 5.88
N GLU A 32 12.73 4.15 5.33
CA GLU A 32 12.29 4.81 4.10
C GLU A 32 12.46 3.95 2.85
N ILE A 33 13.49 3.09 2.82
CA ILE A 33 13.81 2.26 1.66
C ILE A 33 12.69 1.24 1.47
N THR A 34 12.24 0.61 2.56
CA THR A 34 11.08 -0.28 2.56
C THR A 34 9.83 0.45 2.12
N ALA A 35 9.56 1.66 2.63
CA ALA A 35 8.41 2.47 2.21
C ALA A 35 8.40 2.74 0.70
N LYS A 36 9.55 3.15 0.14
CA LYS A 36 9.72 3.40 -1.30
C LYS A 36 9.56 2.15 -2.14
N ASN A 37 10.11 1.02 -1.68
CA ASN A 37 10.01 -0.25 -2.40
C ASN A 37 8.56 -0.76 -2.49
N ILE A 38 7.77 -0.60 -1.42
CA ILE A 38 6.34 -0.96 -1.42
C ILE A 38 5.59 -0.12 -2.46
N ILE A 39 5.80 1.20 -2.46
CA ILE A 39 5.13 2.11 -3.41
C ILE A 39 5.53 1.79 -4.84
N LYS A 40 6.82 1.59 -5.10
CA LYS A 40 7.31 1.25 -6.44
C LYS A 40 6.69 -0.04 -6.96
N LYS A 41 6.57 -1.06 -6.12
CA LYS A 41 5.88 -2.31 -6.49
C LYS A 41 4.40 -2.09 -6.79
N TRP A 42 3.72 -1.30 -5.96
CA TRP A 42 2.32 -0.93 -6.17
C TRP A 42 2.12 -0.19 -7.49
N GLU A 43 2.94 0.81 -7.81
CA GLU A 43 2.87 1.57 -9.07
C GLU A 43 3.15 0.70 -10.30
N THR A 44 4.04 -0.28 -10.18
CA THR A 44 4.42 -1.15 -11.30
C THR A 44 3.35 -2.19 -11.63
N SER A 45 2.60 -2.68 -10.64
CA SER A 45 1.64 -3.77 -10.83
C SER A 45 0.48 -3.71 -9.82
N PRO A 46 -0.33 -2.64 -9.82
CA PRO A 46 -1.35 -2.42 -8.79
C PRO A 46 -2.45 -3.49 -8.82
N GLU A 47 -2.95 -3.84 -10.01
CA GLU A 47 -4.00 -4.86 -10.19
C GLU A 47 -3.58 -6.23 -9.67
N LYS A 48 -2.33 -6.64 -9.95
CA LYS A 48 -1.78 -7.91 -9.49
C LYS A 48 -1.69 -7.96 -7.97
N ILE A 49 -1.18 -6.90 -7.34
CA ILE A 49 -1.03 -6.85 -5.89
C ILE A 49 -2.40 -6.80 -5.22
N PHE A 50 -3.31 -5.95 -5.71
CA PHE A 50 -4.68 -5.89 -5.21
C PHE A 50 -5.38 -7.24 -5.33
N GLY A 51 -5.31 -7.90 -6.50
CA GLY A 51 -5.88 -9.23 -6.71
C GLY A 51 -5.28 -10.29 -5.77
N GLN A 52 -3.97 -10.25 -5.51
CA GLN A 52 -3.33 -11.13 -4.52
C GLN A 52 -3.83 -10.89 -3.10
N ILE A 53 -4.03 -9.64 -2.69
CA ILE A 53 -4.57 -9.29 -1.37
C ILE A 53 -6.00 -9.79 -1.23
N ILE A 54 -6.87 -9.49 -2.20
CA ILE A 54 -8.27 -9.93 -2.16
C ILE A 54 -8.33 -11.46 -2.13
N ASN A 55 -7.56 -12.14 -2.98
CA ASN A 55 -7.53 -13.60 -3.00
C ASN A 55 -7.10 -14.19 -1.66
N ALA A 56 -6.12 -13.60 -0.98
CA ALA A 56 -5.67 -14.05 0.34
C ALA A 56 -6.69 -13.77 1.47
N LEU A 57 -7.67 -12.90 1.25
CA LEU A 57 -8.73 -12.61 2.22
C LEU A 57 -9.99 -13.45 1.97
N THR A 58 -10.20 -13.92 0.74
CA THR A 58 -11.42 -14.65 0.35
C THR A 58 -11.24 -16.17 0.23
N ASN A 59 -9.99 -16.64 0.12
CA ASN A 59 -9.61 -18.05 -0.04
C ASN A 59 -8.50 -18.41 0.94
#